data_AF-V5YP51-F1
#
_entry.id   AF-V5YP51-F1
#
_cell.length_a   1.000
_cell.length_b   1.000
_cell.length_c   1.000
_cell.angle_alpha   90.00
_cell.angle_beta   90.00
_cell.angle_gamma   90.00
#
_symmetry.space_group_name_H-M   'P 1'
#
loop_
_entity.id
_entity.type
_entity.pdbx_description
1 polymer ?
#
loop_
_entity_poly.entity_id
_entity_poly.type
_entity_poly.pdbx_seq_one_letter_code
_entity_poly.pdbx_strand_id
1 'polypeptide(L)'
;MENKGAVAEAGSAPQRYRCQRWVHACNANSSRFADFAKHLRGIVRPTQIAYQQIMSAYDGQPVCVEIKHHDREAWSFVLPNVYGDRPWRIQHFDHDGFSGHECHDSLEAAVEDMIGLGYRIMDAGALDRIAATLRWHLGVRRAAILQKSQEGLITFEQMLAEQAALVP
;
A
#
# COMPACT_ATOMS: atom_id res chain seq x y z
N MET A 1 -12.94 29.98 -44.46
CA MET A 1 -13.50 30.51 -43.21
C MET A 1 -14.79 29.76 -42.94
N GLU A 2 -14.80 28.82 -42.01
CA GLU A 2 -15.97 28.53 -41.18
C GLU A 2 -15.55 27.68 -40.00
N ASN A 3 -15.73 28.30 -38.84
CA ASN A 3 -15.36 27.83 -37.52
C ASN A 3 -16.51 26.95 -37.02
N LYS A 4 -16.26 25.66 -36.77
CA LYS A 4 -17.22 24.79 -36.08
C LYS A 4 -16.63 24.30 -34.77
N GLY A 5 -16.96 25.05 -33.72
CA GLY A 5 -17.31 24.55 -32.40
C GLY A 5 -16.31 23.61 -31.74
N ALA A 6 -15.32 24.20 -31.07
CA ALA A 6 -14.71 23.55 -29.91
C ALA A 6 -15.82 23.31 -28.88
N VAL A 7 -16.24 22.06 -28.72
CA VAL A 7 -17.05 21.64 -27.58
C VAL A 7 -16.11 21.69 -26.38
N ALA A 8 -16.25 22.73 -25.56
CA ALA A 8 -15.65 22.73 -24.25
C ALA A 8 -16.30 21.61 -23.45
N GLU A 9 -15.56 20.53 -23.20
CA GLU A 9 -15.96 19.53 -22.21
C GLU A 9 -16.19 20.27 -20.89
N ALA A 10 -17.42 20.23 -20.40
CA ALA A 10 -17.75 20.70 -19.08
C ALA A 10 -16.95 19.87 -18.08
N GLY A 11 -15.88 20.46 -17.55
CA GLY A 11 -15.02 19.82 -16.56
C GLY A 11 -15.86 19.34 -15.39
N SER A 12 -16.09 18.03 -15.32
CA SER A 12 -16.70 17.39 -14.16
C SER A 12 -15.88 17.75 -12.93
N ALA A 13 -16.55 18.14 -11.84
CA ALA A 13 -15.85 18.42 -10.60
C ALA A 13 -14.99 17.21 -10.21
N PRO A 14 -13.74 17.40 -9.76
CA PRO A 14 -12.86 16.28 -9.45
C PRO A 14 -13.53 15.36 -8.42
N GLN A 15 -13.55 14.07 -8.73
CA GLN A 15 -14.16 13.06 -7.87
C GLN A 15 -13.52 13.11 -6.48
N ARG A 16 -14.36 13.19 -5.45
CA ARG A 16 -13.91 13.20 -4.06
C ARG A 16 -13.96 11.80 -3.50
N TYR A 17 -12.80 11.26 -3.18
CA TYR A 17 -12.62 9.96 -2.53
C TYR A 17 -12.48 10.17 -1.03
N ARG A 18 -13.26 9.44 -0.24
CA ARG A 18 -13.22 9.50 1.23
C ARG A 18 -12.95 8.13 1.79
N CYS A 19 -12.01 8.04 2.72
CA CYS A 19 -11.79 6.82 3.48
C CYS A 19 -12.91 6.67 4.54
N GLN A 20 -13.22 5.43 4.92
CA GLN A 20 -14.27 5.13 5.90
C GLN A 20 -13.96 5.76 7.25
N ARG A 21 -12.71 5.75 7.72
CA ARG A 21 -12.27 6.42 8.95
C ARG A 21 -12.60 7.92 8.94
N TRP A 22 -12.47 8.59 7.80
CA TRP A 22 -12.87 10.00 7.65
C TRP A 22 -14.38 10.17 7.73
N VAL A 23 -15.14 9.34 7.03
CA VAL A 23 -16.62 9.36 7.08
C VAL A 23 -17.10 9.15 8.51
N HIS A 24 -16.55 8.18 9.24
CA HIS A 24 -16.86 7.94 10.64
C HIS A 24 -16.50 9.12 11.54
N ALA A 25 -15.32 9.71 11.40
CA ALA A 25 -14.91 10.89 12.18
C ALA A 25 -15.78 12.13 11.90
N CYS A 26 -16.28 12.28 10.67
CA CYS A 26 -17.25 13.31 10.32
C CYS A 26 -18.64 13.03 10.90
N ASN A 27 -19.06 11.76 10.94
CA ASN A 27 -20.37 11.34 11.43
C ASN A 27 -20.45 11.26 12.96
N ALA A 28 -19.32 11.21 13.68
CA ALA A 28 -19.26 11.26 15.14
C ALA A 28 -19.71 12.61 15.75
N ASN A 29 -20.45 13.41 14.99
CA ASN A 29 -20.85 14.78 15.31
C ASN A 29 -22.04 14.79 16.27
N SER A 30 -21.76 14.80 17.58
CA SER A 30 -22.74 15.24 18.57
C SER A 30 -22.38 16.65 19.06
N SER A 31 -23.38 17.54 19.13
CA SER A 31 -23.23 18.93 19.58
C SER A 31 -22.62 19.04 20.99
N ARG A 32 -22.65 17.97 21.78
CA ARG A 32 -22.11 17.87 23.14
C ARG A 32 -20.59 17.61 23.18
N PHE A 33 -19.97 17.17 22.09
CA PHE A 33 -18.54 16.79 22.05
C PHE A 33 -17.82 17.37 20.81
N ALA A 34 -18.06 18.62 20.48
CA ALA A 34 -17.49 19.28 19.30
C ALA A 34 -15.95 19.23 19.25
N ASP A 35 -15.28 19.40 20.39
CA ASP A 35 -13.81 19.32 20.49
C ASP A 35 -13.29 17.90 20.28
N PHE A 36 -14.01 16.89 20.78
CA PHE A 36 -13.67 15.49 20.52
C PHE A 36 -13.81 15.16 19.03
N ALA A 37 -14.90 15.59 18.39
CA ALA A 37 -15.08 15.39 16.95
C ALA A 37 -13.99 16.11 16.13
N LYS A 38 -13.55 17.31 16.56
CA LYS A 38 -12.42 18.03 15.96
C LYS A 38 -11.11 17.25 16.13
N HIS A 39 -10.88 16.70 17.32
CA HIS A 39 -9.70 15.89 17.62
C HIS A 39 -9.64 14.62 16.75
N LEU A 40 -10.74 13.87 16.65
CA LEU A 40 -10.83 12.69 15.77
C LEU A 40 -10.51 13.04 14.32
N ARG A 41 -11.10 14.11 13.79
CA ARG A 41 -10.77 14.60 12.44
C ARG A 41 -9.29 14.97 12.31
N GLY A 42 -8.68 15.56 13.33
CA GLY A 42 -7.25 15.83 13.37
C GLY A 42 -6.40 14.57 13.20
N ILE A 43 -6.76 13.49 13.89
CA ILE A 43 -6.07 12.20 13.82
C ILE A 43 -6.20 11.58 12.42
N VAL A 44 -7.40 11.56 11.84
CA VAL A 44 -7.64 10.86 10.56
C VAL A 44 -7.29 11.68 9.32
N ARG A 45 -7.06 12.99 9.46
CA ARG A 45 -6.84 13.90 8.33
C ARG A 45 -5.63 13.53 7.46
N PRO A 46 -4.45 13.15 8.00
CA PRO A 46 -3.33 12.72 7.16
C PRO A 46 -3.68 11.51 6.29
N THR A 47 -4.38 10.52 6.86
CA THR A 47 -4.87 9.35 6.11
C THR A 47 -5.85 9.78 5.01
N GLN A 48 -6.81 10.66 5.31
CA GLN A 48 -7.75 11.14 4.30
C GLN A 48 -7.07 11.93 3.16
N ILE A 49 -6.06 12.74 3.46
CA ILE A 49 -5.30 13.48 2.44
C ILE A 49 -4.59 12.50 1.51
N ALA A 50 -3.84 11.54 2.06
CA ALA A 50 -3.15 10.53 1.27
C ALA A 50 -4.13 9.66 0.46
N TYR A 51 -5.26 9.27 1.06
CA TYR A 51 -6.28 8.47 0.39
C TYR A 51 -6.88 9.20 -0.82
N GLN A 52 -7.27 10.47 -0.66
CA GLN A 52 -7.74 11.28 -1.78
C GLN A 52 -6.68 11.39 -2.86
N GLN A 53 -5.42 11.67 -2.52
CA GLN A 53 -4.34 11.83 -3.49
C GLN A 53 -4.11 10.55 -4.30
N ILE A 54 -3.96 9.42 -3.62
CA ILE A 54 -3.70 8.12 -4.25
C ILE A 54 -4.89 7.70 -5.12
N MET A 55 -6.12 7.74 -4.59
CA MET A 55 -7.30 7.34 -5.35
C MET A 55 -7.51 8.26 -6.56
N SER A 56 -7.33 9.58 -6.43
CA SER A 56 -7.53 10.51 -7.54
C SER A 56 -6.49 10.35 -8.65
N ALA A 57 -5.25 10.02 -8.31
CA ALA A 57 -4.18 9.84 -9.28
C ALA A 57 -4.44 8.67 -10.25
N TYR A 58 -5.31 7.74 -9.87
CA TYR A 58 -5.62 6.52 -10.63
C TYR A 58 -7.12 6.30 -10.81
N ASP A 59 -7.92 7.38 -10.80
CA ASP A 59 -9.38 7.32 -11.01
C ASP A 59 -10.13 6.30 -10.13
N GLY A 60 -9.67 6.16 -8.89
CA GLY A 60 -10.20 5.23 -7.90
C GLY A 60 -9.70 3.78 -8.04
N GLN A 61 -8.77 3.51 -8.95
CA GLN A 61 -8.21 2.18 -9.22
C GLN A 61 -6.67 2.15 -9.09
N PRO A 62 -6.09 2.44 -7.90
CA PRO A 62 -4.64 2.44 -7.69
C PRO A 62 -4.04 1.03 -7.54
N VAL A 63 -4.38 0.12 -8.46
CA VAL A 63 -3.93 -1.27 -8.46
C VAL A 63 -2.48 -1.36 -8.94
N CYS A 64 -1.66 -2.15 -8.24
CA CYS A 64 -0.23 -2.32 -8.51
C CYS A 64 0.59 -1.02 -8.47
N VAL A 65 0.12 -0.01 -7.73
CA VAL A 65 0.85 1.24 -7.53
C VAL A 65 1.66 1.15 -6.24
N GLU A 66 2.97 1.28 -6.32
CA GLU A 66 3.83 1.28 -5.13
C GLU A 66 3.74 2.58 -4.35
N ILE A 67 3.48 2.43 -3.05
CA ILE A 67 3.39 3.51 -2.09
C ILE A 67 4.46 3.28 -1.02
N LYS A 68 5.38 4.24 -0.88
CA LYS A 68 6.44 4.24 0.12
C LYS A 68 5.90 4.65 1.50
N HIS A 69 6.44 4.02 2.53
CA HIS A 69 6.21 4.41 3.91
C HIS A 69 6.88 5.75 4.22
N HIS A 70 6.19 6.64 4.94
CA HIS A 70 6.70 7.99 5.22
C HIS A 70 8.01 8.02 6.04
N ASP A 71 8.17 7.06 6.96
CA ASP A 71 9.31 7.05 7.90
C ASP A 71 10.32 5.89 7.71
N ARG A 72 10.15 5.01 6.71
CA ARG A 72 11.07 3.88 6.49
C ARG A 72 11.25 3.55 5.01
N GLU A 73 12.37 2.92 4.69
CA GLU A 73 12.62 2.34 3.37
C GLU A 73 11.85 1.02 3.21
N ALA A 74 10.53 1.14 3.14
CA ALA A 74 9.60 0.06 2.85
C ALA A 74 8.48 0.58 1.96
N TRP A 75 7.91 -0.32 1.17
CA TRP A 75 6.88 -0.02 0.18
C TRP A 75 5.75 -1.03 0.28
N SER A 76 4.61 -0.63 -0.27
CA SER A 76 3.45 -1.50 -0.38
C SER A 76 2.61 -1.15 -1.58
N PHE A 77 1.88 -2.13 -2.11
CA PHE A 77 0.92 -1.95 -3.19
C PHE A 77 -0.25 -2.91 -3.02
N VAL A 78 -1.39 -2.55 -3.60
CA VAL A 78 -2.60 -3.38 -3.60
C VAL A 78 -2.75 -4.09 -4.94
N LEU A 79 -3.10 -5.38 -4.91
CA LEU A 79 -3.34 -6.19 -6.10
C LEU A 79 -4.49 -7.18 -5.88
N PRO A 80 -5.09 -7.73 -6.95
CA PRO A 80 -6.02 -8.84 -6.83
C PRO A 80 -5.36 -10.02 -6.10
N ASN A 81 -6.10 -10.60 -5.17
CA ASN A 81 -5.70 -11.81 -4.48
C ASN A 81 -6.13 -13.03 -5.30
N VAL A 82 -5.21 -13.96 -5.49
CA VAL A 82 -5.43 -15.17 -6.29
C VAL A 82 -5.85 -16.38 -5.44
N TYR A 83 -5.74 -16.28 -4.11
CA TYR A 83 -6.03 -17.40 -3.19
C TYR A 83 -6.90 -16.96 -2.00
N GLY A 84 -7.99 -17.69 -1.76
CA GLY A 84 -8.87 -17.49 -0.59
C GLY A 84 -10.07 -16.59 -0.88
N ASP A 85 -10.84 -16.31 0.18
CA ASP A 85 -12.19 -15.73 0.06
C ASP A 85 -12.18 -14.20 -0.08
N ARG A 86 -11.06 -13.55 0.20
CA ARG A 86 -10.88 -12.10 0.13
C ARG A 86 -10.21 -11.70 -1.19
N PRO A 87 -10.86 -10.93 -2.07
CA PRO A 87 -10.39 -10.73 -3.46
C PRO A 87 -9.25 -9.72 -3.61
N TRP A 88 -8.88 -8.98 -2.56
CA TRP A 88 -7.81 -7.97 -2.62
C TRP A 88 -6.70 -8.30 -1.62
N ARG A 89 -5.46 -7.98 -1.98
CA ARG A 89 -4.29 -8.17 -1.14
C ARG A 89 -3.43 -6.92 -1.12
N ILE A 90 -2.93 -6.56 0.05
CA ILE A 90 -1.80 -5.65 0.22
C ILE A 90 -0.53 -6.50 0.20
N GLN A 91 0.43 -6.15 -0.64
CA GLN A 91 1.78 -6.74 -0.63
C GLN A 91 2.76 -5.72 -0.05
N HIS A 92 3.59 -6.15 0.89
CA HIS A 92 4.67 -5.34 1.46
C HIS A 92 6.03 -5.83 0.96
N PHE A 93 6.96 -4.89 0.78
CA PHE A 93 8.35 -5.18 0.46
C PHE A 93 9.29 -4.09 0.98
N ASP A 94 10.56 -4.44 1.11
CA ASP A 94 11.65 -3.52 1.41
C ASP A 94 12.88 -3.88 0.57
N HIS A 95 14.05 -3.40 0.94
CA HIS A 95 15.28 -3.69 0.20
C HIS A 95 15.70 -5.16 0.18
N ASP A 96 15.21 -5.98 1.12
CA ASP A 96 15.60 -7.38 1.31
C ASP A 96 14.54 -8.36 0.76
N GLY A 97 13.48 -7.85 0.10
CA GLY A 97 12.47 -8.68 -0.55
C GLY A 97 11.05 -8.37 -0.11
N PHE A 98 10.14 -9.30 -0.38
CA PHE A 98 8.78 -9.26 0.14
C PHE A 98 8.78 -9.58 1.63
N SER A 99 8.10 -8.75 2.42
CA SER A 99 8.13 -8.82 3.89
C SER A 99 6.81 -9.23 4.54
N GLY A 100 5.72 -9.24 3.79
CA GLY A 100 4.42 -9.66 4.29
C GLY A 100 3.27 -9.31 3.35
N HIS A 101 2.07 -9.78 3.66
CA HIS A 101 0.86 -9.45 2.95
C HIS A 101 -0.38 -9.55 3.85
N GLU A 102 -1.45 -8.86 3.46
CA GLU A 102 -2.74 -8.85 4.15
C GLU A 102 -3.88 -8.91 3.11
N CYS A 103 -4.99 -9.60 3.41
CA CYS A 103 -6.11 -9.73 2.47
C CYS A 103 -7.36 -8.98 2.95
N HIS A 104 -8.07 -8.35 2.00
CA HIS A 104 -9.20 -7.45 2.24
C HIS A 104 -10.36 -7.75 1.30
N ASP A 105 -11.57 -7.36 1.74
CA ASP A 105 -12.81 -7.61 1.03
C ASP A 105 -13.02 -6.66 -0.17
N SER A 106 -12.38 -5.48 -0.15
CA SER A 106 -12.45 -4.50 -1.24
C SER A 106 -11.12 -3.76 -1.47
N LEU A 107 -10.97 -3.15 -2.65
CA LEU A 107 -9.81 -2.33 -3.01
C LEU A 107 -9.69 -1.11 -2.09
N GLU A 108 -10.81 -0.43 -1.85
CA GLU A 108 -10.89 0.76 -1.01
C GLU A 108 -10.43 0.46 0.42
N ALA A 109 -10.88 -0.67 0.98
CA ALA A 109 -10.47 -1.12 2.31
C ALA A 109 -8.96 -1.41 2.37
N ALA A 110 -8.42 -2.11 1.37
CA ALA A 110 -6.98 -2.39 1.28
C ALA A 110 -6.15 -1.10 1.17
N VAL A 111 -6.57 -0.15 0.33
CA VAL A 111 -5.88 1.15 0.17
C VAL A 111 -5.94 1.95 1.47
N GLU A 112 -7.09 2.00 2.13
CA GLU A 112 -7.25 2.72 3.40
C GLU A 112 -6.37 2.13 4.51
N ASP A 113 -6.35 0.80 4.66
CA ASP A 113 -5.53 0.14 5.67
C ASP A 113 -4.03 0.28 5.37
N MET A 114 -3.60 0.14 4.11
CA MET A 114 -2.23 0.42 3.67
C MET A 114 -1.78 1.84 4.08
N ILE A 115 -2.63 2.85 3.87
CA ILE A 115 -2.34 4.23 4.26
C ILE A 115 -2.34 4.40 5.79
N GLY A 116 -3.22 3.68 6.48
CA GLY A 116 -3.26 3.56 7.93
C GLY A 116 -1.97 3.02 8.53
N LEU A 117 -1.33 2.05 7.85
CA LEU A 117 -0.03 1.48 8.18
C LEU A 117 1.16 2.41 7.89
N GLY A 118 0.92 3.60 7.31
CA GLY A 118 1.94 4.63 7.09
C GLY A 118 2.52 4.69 5.67
N TYR A 119 2.03 3.86 4.74
CA TYR A 119 2.37 3.96 3.31
C TYR A 119 1.57 5.10 2.67
N ARG A 120 2.21 6.26 2.44
CA ARG A 120 1.52 7.51 2.07
C ARG A 120 2.13 8.27 0.90
N ILE A 121 3.32 7.87 0.46
CA ILE A 121 4.08 8.59 -0.56
C ILE A 121 4.06 7.76 -1.83
N MET A 122 3.45 8.25 -2.91
CA MET A 122 3.50 7.57 -4.21
C MET A 122 4.95 7.42 -4.68
N ASP A 123 5.36 6.21 -5.05
CA ASP A 123 6.69 5.90 -5.55
C ASP A 123 6.59 4.82 -6.65
N ALA A 124 5.80 5.12 -7.69
CA ALA A 124 5.53 4.19 -8.78
C ALA A 124 6.84 3.69 -9.44
N GLY A 125 6.93 2.39 -9.67
CA GLY A 125 8.13 1.73 -10.19
C GLY A 125 9.20 1.46 -9.12
N ALA A 126 8.89 1.66 -7.84
CA ALA A 126 9.81 1.30 -6.75
C ALA A 126 10.16 -0.19 -6.78
N LEU A 127 9.20 -1.07 -7.08
CA LEU A 127 9.46 -2.51 -7.09
C LEU A 127 10.54 -2.86 -8.11
N ASP A 128 10.41 -2.38 -9.35
CA ASP A 128 11.42 -2.63 -10.40
C ASP A 128 12.80 -2.10 -9.99
N ARG A 129 12.86 -0.87 -9.46
CA ARG A 129 14.13 -0.26 -9.01
C ARG A 129 14.79 -1.06 -7.89
N ILE A 130 14.01 -1.45 -6.88
CA ILE A 130 14.54 -2.13 -5.70
C ILE A 130 14.88 -3.59 -6.02
N ALA A 131 14.02 -4.28 -6.80
CA ALA A 131 14.23 -5.66 -7.20
C ALA A 131 15.49 -5.85 -8.06
N ALA A 132 15.91 -4.83 -8.81
CA ALA A 132 17.15 -4.85 -9.58
C ALA A 132 18.43 -4.82 -8.72
N THR A 133 18.34 -4.54 -7.42
CA THR A 133 19.52 -4.39 -6.55
C THR A 133 20.10 -5.73 -6.09
N LEU A 134 21.43 -5.79 -5.89
CA LEU A 134 22.07 -6.97 -5.29
C LEU A 134 21.49 -7.31 -3.92
N ARG A 135 21.18 -6.29 -3.11
CA ARG A 135 20.61 -6.46 -1.77
C ARG A 135 19.29 -7.24 -1.81
N TRP A 136 18.39 -6.89 -2.74
CA TRP A 136 17.14 -7.62 -2.95
C TRP A 136 17.38 -9.08 -3.30
N HIS A 137 18.27 -9.36 -4.25
CA HIS A 137 18.58 -10.72 -4.66
C HIS A 137 19.15 -11.56 -3.49
N LEU A 138 20.00 -10.98 -2.65
CA LEU A 138 20.50 -11.64 -1.44
C LEU A 138 19.38 -11.91 -0.44
N GLY A 139 18.50 -10.94 -0.21
CA GLY A 139 17.36 -11.09 0.69
C GLY A 139 16.37 -12.16 0.23
N VAL A 140 16.03 -12.20 -1.05
CA VAL A 140 15.20 -13.27 -1.65
C VAL A 140 15.84 -14.65 -1.47
N ARG A 141 17.17 -14.76 -1.66
CA ARG A 141 17.89 -16.03 -1.41
C ARG A 141 17.83 -16.44 0.06
N ARG A 142 17.98 -15.50 1.00
CA ARG A 142 17.84 -15.76 2.44
C ARG A 142 16.43 -16.24 2.77
N ALA A 143 15.40 -15.60 2.22
CA ALA A 143 14.01 -16.00 2.40
C ALA A 143 13.75 -17.42 1.87
N ALA A 144 14.31 -17.77 0.71
CA ALA A 144 14.20 -19.13 0.17
C ALA A 144 14.85 -20.20 1.07
N ILE A 145 16.01 -19.90 1.68
CA ILE A 145 16.66 -20.81 2.64
C ILE A 145 15.79 -20.97 3.89
N LEU A 146 15.25 -19.87 4.42
CA LEU A 146 14.35 -19.91 5.57
C LEU A 146 13.10 -20.74 5.28
N GLN A 147 12.50 -20.58 4.09
CA GLN A 147 11.34 -21.34 3.65
C GLN A 147 11.62 -22.85 3.66
N LYS A 148 12.77 -23.28 3.11
CA LYS A 148 13.17 -24.71 3.15
C LYS A 148 13.21 -25.26 4.58
N SER A 149 13.70 -24.46 5.53
CA SER A 149 13.76 -24.89 6.93
C SER A 149 12.36 -25.00 7.55
N GLN A 150 11.48 -24.03 7.26
CA GLN A 150 10.09 -24.02 7.72
C GLN A 150 9.28 -25.19 7.14
N GLU A 151 9.60 -25.61 5.92
CA GLU A 151 9.02 -26.79 5.26
C GLU A 151 9.64 -28.13 5.71
N GLY A 152 10.68 -28.09 6.57
CA GLY A 152 11.36 -29.29 7.06
C GLY A 152 12.30 -29.97 6.04
N LEU A 153 12.65 -29.27 4.96
CA LEU A 153 13.56 -29.77 3.91
C LEU A 153 15.04 -29.71 4.34
N ILE A 154 15.38 -28.82 5.27
CA ILE A 154 16.72 -28.67 5.86
C ILE A 154 16.60 -28.48 7.37
N THR A 155 17.63 -28.88 8.12
CA THR A 155 17.71 -28.62 9.56
C THR A 155 17.98 -27.13 9.82
N PHE A 156 17.71 -26.69 11.05
CA PHE A 156 18.07 -25.34 11.49
C PHE A 156 19.57 -25.06 11.36
N GLU A 157 20.43 -26.05 11.64
CA GLU A 157 21.88 -25.93 11.48
C GLU A 157 22.29 -25.74 10.01
N GLN A 158 21.70 -26.52 9.10
CA GLN A 158 21.91 -26.37 7.66
C GLN A 158 21.44 -25.00 7.16
N MET A 159 20.29 -24.52 7.65
CA MET A 159 19.78 -23.18 7.34
C MET A 159 20.78 -22.08 7.75
N LEU A 160 21.35 -22.16 8.96
CA LEU A 160 22.36 -21.20 9.41
C LEU A 160 23.63 -21.25 8.55
N ALA A 161 24.10 -22.45 8.19
CA ALA A 161 25.27 -22.62 7.35
C ALA A 161 25.07 -22.07 5.93
N GLU A 162 23.92 -22.36 5.30
CA GLU A 162 23.58 -21.83 3.97
C GLU A 162 23.44 -20.30 3.99
N GLN A 163 22.82 -19.72 5.03
CA GLN A 163 22.72 -18.26 5.17
C GLN A 163 24.09 -17.61 5.38
N ALA A 164 24.99 -18.23 6.16
CA ALA A 164 26.35 -17.71 6.36
C ALA A 164 27.18 -17.74 5.07
N ALA A 165 26.90 -18.68 4.16
CA ALA A 165 27.53 -18.74 2.84
C ALA A 165 27.02 -17.68 1.84
N LEU A 166 25.91 -16.99 2.15
CA LEU A 166 25.44 -15.83 1.38
C LEU A 166 26.26 -14.58 1.73
N VAL A 167 27.49 -14.54 1.24
CA VAL A 167 28.36 -13.36 1.30
C VAL A 167 27.88 -12.35 0.24
N PRO A 168 27.85 -11.03 0.55
CA PRO A 168 27.70 -9.98 -0.46
C PRO A 168 28.82 -9.98 -1.51
#